data_AF-G0R527-F1
#
_entry.id   AF-G0R527-F1
#
_cell.length_a   1.000
_cell.length_b   1.000
_cell.length_c   1.000
_cell.angle_alpha   90.00
_cell.angle_beta   90.00
_cell.angle_gamma   90.00
#
_symmetry.space_group_name_H-M   'P 1'
#
loop_
_entity.id
_entity.type
_entity.pdbx_description
1 polymer ?
#
loop_
_entity_poly.entity_id
_entity_poly.type
_entity_poly.pdbx_seq_one_letter_code
_entity_poly.pdbx_strand_id
1 'polypeptide(L)'
;MGKTKYSREPQVPTKAVKASAKDLRIHFKNTYEVVNAIKGMNLNFAQRYLKDVLERKRCVPFVRFTGCIGRTAQAKEFGRTQGRWPVKSVKVILGLLDNLVANASVILKFKLYPNIYFYIQSLKILTLLTQFQLMDKSIKLKKEEEELIELMEESDVFQQFFQFFIFLLLQLT
;
A
#
# COMPACT_ATOMS: atom_id res chain seq x y z
N MET A 1 -16.70 -5.57 -9.22
CA MET A 1 -15.61 -5.12 -8.31
C MET A 1 -15.19 -6.27 -7.42
N GLY A 2 -13.97 -6.78 -7.57
CA GLY A 2 -13.46 -7.87 -6.71
C GLY A 2 -13.15 -7.40 -5.29
N LYS A 3 -13.30 -8.30 -4.29
CA LYS A 3 -12.91 -8.02 -2.91
C LYS A 3 -11.44 -7.60 -2.86
N THR A 4 -11.14 -6.50 -2.17
CA THR A 4 -9.76 -6.02 -2.02
C THR A 4 -8.97 -7.00 -1.16
N LYS A 5 -7.94 -7.63 -1.74
CA LYS A 5 -6.97 -8.46 -1.02
C LYS A 5 -5.98 -7.56 -0.29
N TYR A 6 -5.82 -7.79 1.02
CA TYR A 6 -4.86 -7.08 1.86
C TYR A 6 -3.57 -7.89 1.96
N SER A 7 -2.43 -7.21 2.15
CA SER A 7 -1.14 -7.91 2.21
C SER A 7 -0.86 -8.55 3.57
N ARG A 8 -1.41 -8.01 4.66
CA ARG A 8 -1.35 -8.63 6.00
C ARG A 8 -2.75 -8.84 6.54
N GLU A 9 -3.01 -10.04 7.04
CA GLU A 9 -4.24 -10.36 7.73
C GLU A 9 -4.09 -10.17 9.26
N PRO A 10 -5.15 -9.68 9.94
CA PRO A 10 -5.14 -9.59 11.39
C PRO A 10 -5.16 -10.98 12.01
N GLN A 11 -4.48 -11.17 13.13
CA GLN A 11 -4.50 -12.43 13.88
C GLN A 11 -5.92 -12.82 14.32
N VAL A 12 -6.74 -11.82 14.68
CA VAL A 12 -8.15 -12.02 15.05
C VAL A 12 -9.04 -11.20 14.09
N PRO A 13 -9.69 -11.85 13.10
CA PRO A 13 -10.46 -11.13 12.09
C PRO A 13 -11.72 -10.47 12.64
N THR A 14 -12.35 -11.04 13.67
CA THR A 14 -13.59 -10.54 14.27
C THR A 14 -13.43 -9.19 14.98
N LYS A 15 -12.21 -8.91 15.47
CA LYS A 15 -11.89 -7.67 16.21
C LYS A 15 -11.24 -6.60 15.34
N ALA A 16 -11.05 -6.89 14.05
CA ALA A 16 -10.32 -6.04 13.14
C ALA A 16 -11.25 -5.45 12.09
N VAL A 17 -11.02 -4.18 11.77
CA VAL A 17 -11.80 -3.43 10.79
C VAL A 17 -10.88 -3.05 9.64
N LYS A 18 -11.41 -3.17 8.42
CA LYS A 18 -10.66 -2.90 7.19
C LYS A 18 -11.35 -1.77 6.43
N ALA A 19 -10.55 -0.89 5.84
CA ALA A 19 -11.00 0.07 4.85
C ALA A 19 -9.92 0.22 3.80
N SER A 20 -10.34 0.44 2.56
CA SER A 20 -9.45 0.63 1.43
C SER A 20 -10.12 1.56 0.43
N ALA A 21 -9.32 2.38 -0.23
CA ALA A 21 -9.71 3.11 -1.43
C ALA A 21 -8.65 2.84 -2.52
N LYS A 22 -9.13 2.71 -3.76
CA LYS A 22 -8.31 2.48 -4.95
C LYS A 22 -8.49 3.66 -5.91
N ASP A 23 -7.51 3.86 -6.79
CA ASP A 23 -7.55 4.84 -7.88
C ASP A 23 -7.85 6.28 -7.43
N LEU A 24 -7.27 6.68 -6.30
CA LEU A 24 -7.38 8.03 -5.76
C LEU A 24 -6.44 8.99 -6.47
N ARG A 25 -6.96 10.14 -6.92
CA ARG A 25 -6.18 11.22 -7.55
C ARG A 25 -5.39 12.02 -6.51
N ILE A 26 -4.41 11.40 -5.85
CA ILE A 26 -3.54 12.02 -4.85
C ILE A 26 -2.08 11.67 -5.07
N HIS A 27 -1.19 12.52 -4.57
CA HIS A 27 0.24 12.30 -4.73
C HIS A 27 0.73 11.21 -3.76
N PHE A 28 1.34 10.16 -4.29
CA PHE A 28 1.84 9.02 -3.52
C PHE A 28 2.79 9.42 -2.39
N LYS A 29 3.88 10.15 -2.71
CA LYS A 29 4.91 10.53 -1.75
C LYS A 29 4.34 11.24 -0.50
N ASN A 30 3.48 12.23 -0.71
CA ASN A 30 2.86 12.98 0.40
C ASN A 30 1.95 12.08 1.25
N THR A 31 1.16 11.22 0.60
CA THR A 31 0.22 10.33 1.29
C THR A 31 0.96 9.29 2.13
N TYR A 32 2.09 8.77 1.63
CA TYR A 32 2.94 7.85 2.36
C TYR A 32 3.46 8.46 3.67
N GLU A 33 3.95 9.70 3.63
CA GLU A 33 4.46 10.38 4.84
C GLU A 33 3.33 10.67 5.85
N VAL A 34 2.14 11.08 5.38
CA VAL A 34 0.97 11.27 6.27
C VAL A 34 0.60 9.95 6.95
N VAL A 35 0.51 8.86 6.18
CA VAL A 35 0.23 7.53 6.71
C VAL A 35 1.28 7.08 7.71
N ASN A 36 2.56 7.33 7.42
CA ASN A 36 3.65 6.97 8.31
C ASN A 36 3.60 7.77 9.62
N ALA A 37 3.18 9.03 9.57
CA ALA A 37 3.02 9.87 10.75
C ALA A 37 1.90 9.37 11.68
N ILE A 38 0.78 8.89 11.14
CA ILE A 38 -0.35 8.39 11.95
C ILE A 38 -0.24 6.91 12.33
N LYS A 39 0.76 6.19 11.81
CA LYS A 39 0.94 4.78 12.07
C LYS A 39 1.22 4.54 13.55
N GLY A 40 0.41 3.70 14.19
CA GLY A 40 0.54 3.38 15.62
C GLY A 40 -0.14 4.38 16.57
N MET A 41 -0.78 5.43 16.05
CA MET A 41 -1.60 6.33 16.85
C MET A 41 -3.00 5.75 17.11
N ASN A 42 -3.63 6.20 18.21
CA ASN A 42 -5.05 5.97 18.45
C ASN A 42 -5.90 6.74 17.44
N LEU A 43 -7.07 6.20 17.07
CA LEU A 43 -7.97 6.80 16.07
C LEU A 43 -8.34 8.25 16.35
N ASN A 44 -8.76 8.51 17.59
CA ASN A 44 -9.21 9.83 18.02
C ASN A 44 -8.05 10.83 17.96
N PHE A 45 -6.85 10.41 18.34
CA PHE A 45 -5.65 11.23 18.28
C PHE A 45 -5.22 11.49 16.84
N ALA A 46 -5.27 10.47 15.99
CA ALA A 46 -4.95 10.58 14.57
C ALA A 46 -5.91 11.56 13.86
N GLN A 47 -7.22 11.47 14.11
CA GLN A 47 -8.20 12.41 13.55
C GLN A 47 -7.95 13.85 14.02
N ARG A 48 -7.66 14.06 15.31
CA ARG A 48 -7.31 15.38 15.86
C ARG A 48 -6.05 15.93 15.20
N TYR A 49 -4.97 15.14 15.16
CA TYR A 49 -3.72 15.52 14.52
C TYR A 49 -3.90 15.91 13.05
N LEU A 50 -4.67 15.13 12.28
CA LEU A 50 -4.93 15.44 10.87
C LEU A 50 -5.77 16.72 10.70
N LYS A 51 -6.68 17.04 11.61
CA LYS A 51 -7.39 18.33 11.63
C LYS A 51 -6.44 19.49 11.94
N ASP A 52 -5.54 19.33 12.91
CA ASP A 52 -4.51 20.33 13.23
C ASP A 52 -3.57 20.58 12.04
N VAL A 53 -3.28 19.55 11.23
CA VAL A 53 -2.48 19.68 10.00
C VAL A 53 -3.24 20.49 8.93
N LEU A 54 -4.56 20.35 8.82
CA LEU A 54 -5.38 21.17 7.92
C LEU A 54 -5.36 22.64 8.33
N GLU A 55 -5.41 22.89 9.64
CA GLU A 55 -5.28 24.23 10.23
C GLU A 55 -3.83 24.75 10.27
N ARG A 56 -2.87 23.95 9.80
CA ARG A 56 -1.42 24.23 9.78
C ARG A 56 -0.79 24.48 11.16
N LYS A 57 -1.45 24.05 12.24
CA LYS A 57 -0.94 24.11 13.61
C LYS A 57 0.22 23.14 13.83
N ARG A 58 0.12 21.95 13.23
CA ARG A 58 1.15 20.91 13.26
C ARG A 58 1.52 20.50 11.83
N CYS A 59 2.78 20.10 11.61
CA CYS A 59 3.24 19.69 10.30
C CYS A 59 3.33 18.16 10.20
N VAL A 60 3.25 17.64 8.97
CA VAL A 60 3.57 16.23 8.70
C VAL A 60 5.08 16.13 8.50
N PRO A 61 5.80 15.33 9.32
CA PRO A 61 7.23 15.12 9.13
C PRO A 61 7.47 14.29 7.86
N PHE A 62 8.44 14.70 7.04
CA PHE A 62 8.85 13.94 5.86
C PHE A 62 10.13 13.16 6.21
N VAL A 63 10.08 11.84 6.05
CA VAL A 63 11.18 10.94 6.45
C VAL A 63 11.86 10.31 5.25
N ARG A 64 11.10 9.76 4.30
CA ARG A 64 11.64 9.04 3.13
C ARG A 64 11.80 9.97 1.94
N PHE A 65 10.79 10.78 1.65
CA PHE A 65 10.77 11.60 0.43
C PHE A 65 11.18 13.04 0.70
N THR A 66 12.46 13.28 1.04
CA THR A 66 12.97 14.56 1.57
C THR A 66 13.64 15.49 0.54
N GLY A 67 13.72 15.08 -0.73
CA GLY A 67 14.44 15.83 -1.78
C GLY A 67 13.91 17.26 -1.97
N CYS A 68 14.79 18.25 -1.77
CA CYS A 68 14.52 19.68 -1.94
C CYS A 68 13.28 20.19 -1.19
N ILE A 69 13.01 19.66 0.01
CA ILE A 69 11.91 20.12 0.86
C ILE A 69 12.40 21.17 1.86
N GLY A 70 11.59 22.23 2.03
CA GLY A 70 11.81 23.27 3.03
C GLY A 70 11.83 22.74 4.46
N ARG A 71 12.55 23.44 5.33
CA ARG A 71 12.62 23.13 6.77
C ARG A 71 11.55 23.91 7.51
N THR A 72 11.01 23.32 8.58
CA THR A 72 9.92 23.92 9.37
C THR A 72 10.17 23.68 10.85
N ALA A 73 10.00 24.70 11.69
CA ALA A 73 10.20 24.58 13.14
C ALA A 73 9.26 23.55 13.81
N GLN A 74 8.04 23.39 13.28
CA GLN A 74 7.06 22.41 13.75
C GLN A 74 7.55 20.95 13.64
N ALA A 75 8.50 20.67 12.74
CA ALA A 75 9.04 19.32 12.58
C ALA A 75 9.88 18.87 13.79
N LYS A 76 10.33 19.83 14.62
CA LYS A 76 11.14 19.59 15.81
C LYS A 76 10.44 18.67 16.82
N GLU A 77 9.12 18.75 16.92
CA GLU A 77 8.31 17.86 17.78
C GLU A 77 8.52 16.38 17.42
N PHE A 78 8.72 16.09 16.14
CA PHE A 78 8.92 14.74 15.63
C PHE A 78 10.41 14.35 15.54
N GLY A 79 11.31 15.17 16.10
CA GLY A 79 12.76 14.99 15.96
C GLY A 79 13.28 15.15 14.53
N ARG A 80 12.55 15.90 13.69
CA ARG A 80 12.89 16.13 12.27
C ARG A 80 13.06 17.61 11.99
N THR A 81 13.68 17.91 10.86
CA THR A 81 13.90 19.30 10.39
C THR A 81 12.97 19.68 9.25
N GLN A 82 12.50 18.70 8.47
CA GLN A 82 11.67 18.90 7.29
C GLN A 82 10.24 18.41 7.52
N GLY A 83 9.27 19.22 7.08
CA GLY A 83 7.85 18.90 7.18
C GLY A 83 6.98 19.78 6.29
N ARG A 84 5.82 19.28 5.89
CA ARG A 84 4.85 19.99 5.02
C ARG A 84 3.40 19.77 5.50
N TRP A 85 2.47 20.47 4.86
CA TRP A 85 1.02 20.34 5.10
C TRP A 85 0.29 19.86 3.84
N PRO A 86 0.33 18.55 3.51
CA PRO A 86 -0.28 18.02 2.29
C PRO A 86 -1.81 17.90 2.41
N VAL A 87 -2.52 19.03 2.22
CA VAL A 87 -3.98 19.16 2.39
C VAL A 87 -4.80 18.07 1.67
N LYS A 88 -4.47 17.78 0.40
CA LYS A 88 -5.23 16.81 -0.41
C LYS A 88 -5.13 15.38 0.14
N SER A 89 -3.92 14.96 0.53
CA SER A 89 -3.68 13.64 1.12
C SER A 89 -4.36 13.50 2.47
N VAL A 90 -4.30 14.54 3.31
CA VAL A 90 -4.90 14.55 4.64
C VAL A 90 -6.42 14.41 4.57
N LYS A 91 -7.10 15.14 3.67
CA LYS A 91 -8.56 15.02 3.49
C LYS A 91 -9.00 13.60 3.13
N VAL A 92 -8.27 12.94 2.22
CA VAL A 92 -8.59 11.57 1.80
C VAL A 92 -8.38 10.58 2.94
N ILE A 93 -7.29 10.73 3.71
CA ILE A 93 -7.01 9.86 4.85
C ILE A 93 -8.05 10.06 5.95
N LEU A 94 -8.49 11.30 6.24
CA LEU A 94 -9.58 11.55 7.17
C LEU A 94 -10.85 10.81 6.77
N GLY A 95 -11.26 10.89 5.49
CA GLY A 95 -12.42 10.14 5.00
C GLY A 95 -12.27 8.61 5.14
N LEU A 96 -11.04 8.08 4.98
CA LEU A 96 -10.77 6.66 5.25
C LEU A 96 -10.89 6.31 6.74
N LEU A 97 -10.44 7.18 7.64
CA LEU A 97 -10.59 6.98 9.08
C LEU A 97 -12.07 7.02 9.50
N ASP A 98 -12.87 7.92 8.92
CA ASP A 98 -14.30 8.00 9.21
C ASP A 98 -15.04 6.76 8.72
N ASN A 99 -14.66 6.21 7.55
CA ASN A 99 -15.16 4.93 7.07
C ASN A 99 -14.76 3.76 8.01
N LEU A 100 -13.55 3.79 8.57
CA LEU A 100 -13.12 2.81 9.58
C LEU A 100 -13.98 2.89 10.84
N VAL A 101 -14.31 4.09 11.32
CA VAL A 101 -15.25 4.27 12.46
C VAL A 101 -16.62 3.69 12.12
N ALA A 102 -17.15 4.00 10.94
CA ALA A 102 -18.45 3.49 10.49
C ALA A 102 -18.46 1.95 10.46
N ASN A 103 -17.45 1.33 9.84
CA ASN A 103 -17.34 -0.12 9.79
C ASN A 103 -17.15 -0.75 11.18
N ALA A 104 -16.38 -0.11 12.06
CA ALA A 104 -16.21 -0.55 13.44
C ALA A 104 -17.54 -0.55 14.21
N SER A 105 -18.36 0.48 14.02
CA SER A 105 -19.67 0.58 14.67
C SER A 105 -20.62 -0.56 14.28
N VAL A 106 -20.56 -1.00 13.02
CA VAL A 106 -21.39 -2.10 12.49
C VAL A 106 -20.90 -3.46 12.97
N ILE A 107 -19.58 -3.71 12.88
CA ILE A 107 -18.99 -5.02 13.14
C ILE A 107 -18.89 -5.30 14.64
N LEU A 108 -18.45 -4.32 15.43
CA LEU A 108 -18.07 -4.58 16.82
C LEU A 108 -19.23 -4.47 17.81
N LYS A 109 -20.39 -3.91 17.42
CA LYS A 109 -21.65 -3.74 18.20
C LYS A 109 -21.54 -3.25 19.66
N PHE A 110 -20.34 -3.05 20.19
CA PHE A 110 -20.02 -2.56 21.51
C PHE A 110 -19.56 -1.12 21.37
N LYS A 111 -20.37 -0.20 21.91
CA LYS A 111 -19.89 1.14 22.26
C LYS A 111 -18.70 0.96 23.21
N LEU A 112 -17.61 1.69 22.93
CA LEU A 112 -16.43 1.91 23.77
C LEU A 112 -15.33 0.83 23.73
N TYR A 113 -14.49 0.90 22.69
CA TYR A 113 -13.07 0.56 22.83
C TYR A 113 -12.24 1.82 22.61
N PRO A 114 -11.63 2.41 23.66
CA PRO A 114 -10.85 3.65 23.54
C PRO A 114 -9.52 3.47 22.77
N ASN A 115 -9.09 2.23 22.54
CA ASN A 115 -7.76 1.91 22.00
C ASN A 115 -7.87 0.93 20.81
N ILE A 116 -8.51 1.35 19.71
CA ILE A 116 -8.38 0.64 18.43
C ILE A 116 -7.04 1.04 17.83
N TYR A 117 -6.06 0.13 17.91
CA TYR A 117 -4.76 0.29 17.28
C TYR A 117 -4.88 0.09 15.76
N PHE A 118 -4.51 1.11 14.98
CA PHE A 118 -4.53 1.06 13.52
C PHE A 118 -3.24 0.46 12.96
N TYR A 119 -3.37 -0.65 12.22
CA TYR A 119 -2.32 -1.11 11.32
C TYR A 119 -2.58 -0.54 9.93
N ILE A 120 -2.00 0.62 9.63
CA ILE A 120 -2.02 1.16 8.27
C ILE A 120 -0.86 0.53 7.51
N GLN A 121 -1.21 -0.39 6.60
CA GLN A 121 -0.25 -0.88 5.62
C GLN A 121 -0.19 0.15 4.48
N SER A 122 0.99 0.73 4.30
CA SER A 122 1.42 1.54 3.16
C SER A 122 0.56 1.32 1.89
N LEU A 123 -0.27 2.32 1.56
CA LEU A 123 -1.01 2.39 0.29
C LEU A 123 0.00 2.39 -0.87
N LYS A 124 0.06 1.31 -1.66
CA LYS A 124 0.53 1.41 -3.05
C LYS A 124 -0.55 2.17 -3.81
N ILE A 125 -0.35 3.48 -3.97
CA ILE A 125 -1.12 4.27 -4.93
C ILE A 125 -0.50 3.95 -6.29
N LEU A 126 -1.23 3.23 -7.13
CA LEU A 126 -0.96 3.16 -8.57
C LEU A 126 -1.21 4.55 -9.16
N THR A 127 -0.31 5.49 -8.91
CA THR A 127 -0.24 6.72 -9.69
C THR A 127 0.27 6.36 -11.07
N LEU A 128 -0.48 6.83 -12.08
CA LEU A 128 -0.29 6.80 -13.54
C LEU A 128 1.07 7.35 -14.05
N LEU A 129 2.17 7.14 -13.33
CA LEU A 129 3.54 7.36 -13.80
C LEU A 129 4.23 6.06 -14.22
N THR A 130 3.66 4.90 -13.88
CA THR A 130 4.14 3.61 -14.37
C THR A 130 3.65 3.29 -15.78
N GLN A 131 2.68 4.01 -16.36
CA GLN A 131 2.35 3.80 -17.77
C GLN A 131 3.40 4.40 -18.71
N PHE A 132 4.09 5.50 -18.36
CA PHE A 132 5.09 6.08 -19.26
C PHE A 132 6.46 5.39 -19.20
N GLN A 133 6.83 4.73 -18.09
CA GLN A 133 8.09 3.97 -17.99
C GLN A 133 7.93 2.45 -18.21
N LEU A 134 6.73 1.89 -18.07
CA LEU A 134 6.48 0.48 -18.41
C LEU A 134 6.14 0.26 -19.88
N MET A 135 5.68 1.27 -20.62
CA MET A 135 5.49 1.16 -22.07
C MET A 135 6.84 0.88 -22.77
N ASP A 136 7.88 1.66 -22.49
CA ASP A 136 9.21 1.50 -23.11
C ASP A 136 9.95 0.21 -22.71
N LYS A 137 9.69 -0.33 -21.51
CA LYS A 137 10.28 -1.59 -21.05
C LYS A 137 9.51 -2.84 -21.49
N SER A 138 8.18 -2.74 -21.63
CA SER A 138 7.33 -3.84 -22.09
C SER A 138 7.50 -4.16 -23.58
N ILE A 139 7.88 -3.16 -24.41
CA ILE A 139 8.12 -3.34 -25.84
C ILE A 139 9.43 -4.11 -26.08
N LYS A 140 10.44 -3.94 -25.22
CA LYS A 140 11.70 -4.71 -25.30
C LYS A 140 11.54 -6.16 -24.83
N LEU A 141 10.86 -6.39 -23.71
CA LEU A 141 10.68 -7.74 -23.15
C LEU A 141 9.75 -8.63 -23.99
N LYS A 142 8.70 -8.06 -24.59
CA LYS A 142 7.81 -8.84 -25.48
C LYS A 142 8.51 -9.35 -26.74
N LYS A 143 9.48 -8.59 -27.26
CA LYS A 143 10.21 -8.97 -28.48
C LYS A 143 11.22 -10.10 -28.23
N GLU A 144 11.83 -10.13 -27.04
CA GLU A 144 12.75 -11.21 -26.61
C GLU A 144 11.98 -12.49 -26.20
N GLU A 145 10.76 -12.36 -25.65
CA GLU A 145 9.93 -13.53 -25.29
C GLU A 145 9.30 -14.20 -26.53
N GLU A 146 8.91 -13.43 -27.57
CA GLU A 146 8.42 -13.99 -28.84
C GLU A 146 9.52 -14.74 -29.60
N GLU A 147 10.77 -14.24 -29.64
CA GLU A 147 11.92 -14.93 -30.24
C GLU A 147 12.30 -16.24 -29.50
N LEU A 148 12.13 -16.29 -28.17
CA LEU A 148 12.44 -17.50 -27.38
C LEU A 148 11.35 -18.58 -27.48
N ILE A 149 10.09 -18.21 -27.67
CA ILE A 149 8.99 -19.17 -27.87
C ILE A 149 9.10 -19.83 -29.25
N GLU A 150 9.49 -19.06 -30.29
CA GLU A 150 9.71 -19.59 -31.64
C GLU A 150 10.90 -20.59 -31.70
N LEU A 151 11.92 -20.41 -30.84
CA LEU A 151 13.06 -21.33 -30.72
C LEU A 151 12.81 -22.56 -29.83
N MET A 152 11.75 -22.55 -29.01
CA MET A 152 11.43 -23.66 -28.10
C MET A 152 10.44 -24.67 -28.69
N GLU A 153 9.87 -24.40 -29.87
CA GLU A 153 8.90 -25.28 -30.54
C GLU A 153 9.52 -26.28 -31.55
N GLU A 154 10.85 -26.29 -31.73
CA GLU A 154 11.52 -27.11 -32.76
C GLU A 154 12.40 -28.27 -32.25
N SER A 155 12.20 -28.80 -31.03
CA SER A 155 12.93 -30.03 -30.67
C SER A 155 12.15 -31.06 -29.85
N ASP A 156 11.92 -32.22 -30.48
CA ASP A 156 11.31 -33.46 -29.98
C ASP A 156 11.99 -34.11 -28.75
N VAL A 157 13.00 -33.47 -28.17
CA VAL A 157 13.86 -34.05 -27.13
C VAL A 157 13.22 -33.96 -25.74
N PHE A 158 12.38 -32.96 -25.46
CA PHE A 158 11.82 -32.76 -24.12
C PHE A 158 10.64 -33.71 -23.78
N GLN A 159 9.91 -34.21 -24.78
CA GLN A 159 8.85 -35.21 -24.59
C GLN A 159 9.42 -36.59 -24.22
N GLN A 160 10.58 -36.96 -24.77
CA GLN A 160 11.24 -38.24 -24.45
C GLN A 160 11.78 -38.28 -23.01
N PHE A 161 12.28 -37.15 -22.48
CA PHE A 161 12.77 -37.08 -21.09
C PHE A 161 11.64 -37.18 -20.05
N PHE A 162 10.47 -36.60 -20.34
CA PHE A 162 9.34 -36.63 -19.42
C PHE A 162 8.70 -38.03 -19.32
N GLN A 163 8.68 -38.78 -20.42
CA GLN A 163 8.20 -40.17 -20.45
C GLN A 163 9.11 -41.12 -19.65
N PHE A 164 10.44 -40.92 -19.71
CA PHE A 164 11.42 -41.75 -19.00
C PHE A 164 11.38 -41.54 -17.47
N PHE A 165 11.09 -40.31 -17.03
CA PHE A 165 11.04 -39.97 -15.61
C PHE A 165 9.80 -40.54 -14.89
N ILE A 166 8.65 -40.62 -15.58
CA ILE A 166 7.44 -41.24 -15.05
C ILE A 166 7.59 -42.78 -14.96
N PHE A 167 8.29 -43.40 -15.91
CA PHE A 167 8.52 -44.86 -15.92
C PHE A 167 9.41 -45.33 -14.75
N LEU A 168 10.41 -44.52 -14.36
CA LEU A 168 11.31 -44.85 -13.24
C LEU A 168 10.62 -44.77 -11.86
N LEU A 169 9.67 -43.85 -11.70
CA LEU A 169 8.90 -43.68 -10.46
C LEU A 169 7.92 -44.82 -10.19
N LEU A 170 7.46 -45.52 -11.24
CA LEU A 170 6.50 -46.63 -11.15
C LEU A 170 7.15 -47.99 -10.86
N GLN A 171 8.47 -48.14 -11.00
CA GLN A 171 9.21 -49.38 -10.67
C GLN A 171 9.77 -49.41 -9.24
N LEU A 172 9.66 -48.30 -8.49
CA LEU A 172 10.20 -48.17 -7.13
C LEU A 172 9.11 -48.15 -6.03
N THR A 173 7.88 -48.54 -6.39
CA THR A 173 6.75 -48.79 -5.48
C THR A 173 6.14 -50.15 -5.78
#